data_AF-A0A7C7CTD6-F1
#
_entry.id   AF-A0A7C7CTD6-F1
#
_cell.length_a   1.000
_cell.length_b   1.000
_cell.length_c   1.000
_cell.angle_alpha   90.00
_cell.angle_beta   90.00
_cell.angle_gamma   90.00
#
_symmetry.space_group_name_H-M   'P 1'
#
loop_
_entity.id
_entity.type
_entity.pdbx_description
1 polymer ?
#
loop_
_entity_poly.entity_id
_entity_poly.type
_entity_poly.pdbx_seq_one_letter_code
_entity_poly.pdbx_strand_id
1 'polypeptide(L)'
;MRLIVIISFSILCGQSWTDYLHSPIKWTVGLTNGYDNNVLKLSSVEKKDAALEGDILRGADTFDSHYARFSLSGLKKIQLADRKKQIQFYAKGNISN
;
A
#
# COMPACT_ATOMS: atom_id res chain seq x y z
N MET A 1 4.95 35.21 2.83
CA MET A 1 3.91 35.60 1.83
C MET A 1 4.21 35.13 0.42
N ARG A 2 5.41 35.35 -0.16
CA ARG A 2 5.76 34.90 -1.52
C ARG A 2 5.52 33.40 -1.80
N LEU A 3 5.94 32.51 -0.91
CA LEU A 3 5.73 31.06 -1.05
C LEU A 3 4.25 30.68 -1.11
N ILE A 4 3.42 31.29 -0.26
CA ILE A 4 1.98 31.03 -0.24
C ILE A 4 1.36 31.43 -1.58
N VAL A 5 1.71 32.60 -2.12
CA VAL A 5 1.21 33.06 -3.44
C VAL A 5 1.61 32.09 -4.56
N ILE A 6 2.84 31.60 -4.56
CA ILE A 6 3.33 30.62 -5.55
C ILE A 6 2.57 29.29 -5.43
N ILE A 7 2.35 28.81 -4.22
CA ILE A 7 1.59 27.58 -3.94
C ILE A 7 0.13 27.74 -4.36
N SER A 8 -0.52 28.87 -4.02
CA SER A 8 -1.90 29.15 -4.41
C SER A 8 -2.08 29.22 -5.93
N PHE A 9 -1.16 29.91 -6.63
CA PHE A 9 -1.23 30.07 -8.09
C PHE A 9 -1.01 28.74 -8.82
N SER A 10 -0.09 27.89 -8.32
CA SER A 10 0.15 26.55 -8.88
C SER A 10 -1.02 25.58 -8.66
N ILE A 11 -1.72 25.66 -7.52
CA ILE A 11 -2.96 24.89 -7.28
C ILE A 11 -4.08 25.35 -8.22
N LEU A 12 -4.25 26.66 -8.42
CA LEU A 12 -5.27 27.23 -9.31
C LEU A 12 -5.06 26.86 -10.78
N CYS A 13 -3.83 26.99 -11.29
CA CYS A 13 -3.50 26.55 -12.65
C CYS A 13 -3.57 25.02 -12.81
N GLY A 14 -3.33 24.26 -11.73
CA GLY A 14 -3.49 22.81 -11.73
C GLY A 14 -4.94 22.37 -11.95
N GLN A 15 -5.91 23.09 -11.35
CA GLN A 15 -7.34 22.76 -11.47
C GLN A 15 -7.86 22.93 -12.90
N SER A 16 -7.51 24.03 -13.58
CA SER A 16 -7.96 24.25 -14.97
C SER A 16 -7.44 23.18 -15.95
N TRP A 17 -6.22 22.68 -15.72
CA TRP A 17 -5.66 21.57 -16.49
C TRP A 17 -6.33 20.24 -16.20
N THR A 18 -6.67 19.95 -14.94
CA THR A 18 -7.40 18.72 -14.59
C THR A 18 -8.80 18.70 -15.17
N ASP A 19 -9.46 19.86 -15.23
CA ASP A 19 -10.81 20.03 -15.78
C ASP A 19 -10.80 19.83 -17.30
N TYR A 20 -9.88 20.48 -18.01
CA TYR A 20 -9.73 20.33 -19.47
C TYR A 20 -9.41 18.89 -19.90
N LEU A 21 -8.60 18.17 -19.11
CA LEU A 21 -8.19 16.79 -19.40
C LEU A 21 -9.14 15.74 -18.83
N HIS A 22 -10.26 16.16 -18.23
CA HIS A 22 -11.20 15.31 -17.48
C HIS A 22 -10.47 14.23 -16.66
N SER A 23 -9.43 14.64 -15.93
CA SER A 23 -8.41 13.73 -15.40
C SER A 23 -8.39 13.69 -13.87
N PRO A 24 -9.44 13.20 -13.20
CA PRO A 24 -9.39 13.01 -11.75
C PRO A 24 -8.34 11.96 -11.39
N ILE A 25 -7.56 12.25 -10.36
CA ILE A 25 -6.63 11.28 -9.77
C ILE A 25 -7.38 10.55 -8.66
N LYS A 26 -7.50 9.24 -8.77
CA LYS A 26 -8.06 8.38 -7.72
C LYS A 26 -6.93 7.85 -6.86
N TRP A 27 -7.01 8.12 -5.56
CA TRP A 27 -6.08 7.59 -4.57
C TRP A 27 -6.80 6.57 -3.70
N THR A 28 -6.15 5.43 -3.46
CA THR A 28 -6.64 4.41 -2.54
C THR A 28 -5.58 4.14 -1.49
N VAL A 29 -5.96 4.31 -0.22
CA VAL A 29 -5.14 4.00 0.95
C VAL A 29 -5.73 2.75 1.60
N GLY A 30 -4.88 1.79 1.95
CA GLY A 30 -5.30 0.57 2.62
C GLY A 30 -4.36 0.22 3.76
N LEU A 31 -4.95 -0.08 4.92
CA LEU A 31 -4.24 -0.61 6.08
C LEU A 31 -4.72 -2.05 6.28
N THR A 32 -3.80 -3.00 6.23
CA THR A 32 -4.08 -4.42 6.44
C THR A 32 -3.25 -4.90 7.61
N ASN A 33 -3.90 -5.54 8.58
CA ASN A 33 -3.25 -6.20 9.70
C ASN A 33 -3.65 -7.67 9.63
N GLY A 34 -2.68 -8.55 9.86
CA GLY A 34 -2.95 -9.96 9.94
C GLY A 34 -1.78 -10.73 10.52
N TYR A 35 -2.01 -12.02 10.59
CA TYR A 35 -1.03 -13.03 10.92
C TYR A 35 -0.67 -13.75 9.62
N ASP A 36 0.62 -13.97 9.39
CA ASP A 36 1.02 -14.81 8.27
C ASP A 36 0.58 -16.23 8.59
N ASN A 37 -0.28 -16.80 7.76
CA ASN A 37 -0.83 -18.14 7.98
C ASN A 37 0.20 -19.23 7.63
N ASN A 38 1.49 -18.95 7.82
CA ASN A 38 2.57 -19.92 7.91
C ASN A 38 2.46 -20.67 9.24
N VAL A 39 1.29 -21.26 9.50
CA VAL A 39 1.16 -22.32 10.50
C VAL A 39 1.97 -23.49 9.97
N LEU A 40 3.26 -23.50 10.28
CA LEU A 40 4.04 -24.72 10.28
C LEU A 40 3.37 -25.64 11.30
N LYS A 41 2.48 -26.49 10.80
CA LYS A 41 1.74 -27.44 11.61
C LYS A 41 2.71 -28.55 11.99
N LEU A 42 3.60 -28.25 12.94
CA LEU A 42 4.59 -29.20 13.45
C LEU A 42 3.87 -30.46 13.91
N SER A 43 4.30 -31.61 13.40
CA SER A 43 3.89 -32.91 13.90
C SER A 43 4.23 -33.04 15.38
N SER A 44 3.60 -33.98 16.07
CA SER A 44 3.87 -34.24 17.50
C SER A 44 5.33 -34.60 17.79
N VAL A 45 6.08 -35.04 16.78
CA VAL A 45 7.52 -35.36 16.87
C VAL A 45 8.35 -34.07 16.71
N GLU A 46 8.06 -33.26 15.69
CA GLU A 46 8.76 -31.99 15.45
C GLU A 46 8.55 -30.98 16.59
N LYS A 47 7.40 -31.03 17.29
CA LYS A 47 7.18 -30.25 18.51
C LYS A 47 8.12 -30.65 19.65
N LYS A 48 8.45 -31.93 19.79
CA LYS A 48 9.41 -32.41 20.80
C LYS A 48 10.84 -32.01 20.45
N ASP A 49 11.19 -32.07 19.17
CA ASP A 49 12.52 -31.70 18.69
C ASP A 49 12.74 -30.18 18.68
N ALA A 50 11.73 -29.39 18.32
CA ALA A 50 11.79 -27.91 18.39
C ALA A 50 11.77 -27.38 19.84
N ALA A 51 11.16 -28.12 20.77
CA ALA A 51 11.16 -27.77 22.20
C ALA A 51 12.52 -27.97 22.89
N LEU A 52 13.45 -28.72 22.29
CA LEU A 52 14.83 -28.84 22.80
C LEU A 52 15.59 -27.50 22.71
N GLU A 53 15.22 -26.63 21.77
CA GLU A 53 15.66 -25.24 21.70
C GLU A 53 14.51 -24.30 22.10
N GLY A 54 14.00 -24.48 23.32
CA GLY A 54 12.93 -23.64 23.89
C GLY A 54 13.23 -22.13 23.90
N ASP A 55 14.50 -21.74 23.74
CA ASP A 55 14.94 -20.35 23.63
C ASP A 55 14.61 -19.73 22.25
N ILE A 56 14.52 -20.54 21.19
CA ILE A 56 14.14 -20.09 19.85
C ILE A 56 12.64 -19.76 19.78
N LEU A 57 11.82 -20.54 20.50
CA LEU A 57 10.37 -20.36 20.54
C LEU A 57 9.90 -19.39 21.64
N ARG A 58 10.76 -19.03 22.61
CA ARG A 58 10.44 -18.15 23.77
C ARG A 58 9.09 -18.49 24.44
N GLY A 59 8.71 -19.76 24.48
CA GLY A 59 7.44 -20.22 25.07
C GLY A 59 6.18 -20.01 24.22
N ALA A 60 6.30 -19.71 22.91
CA ALA A 60 5.18 -19.66 21.98
C ALA A 60 4.94 -21.03 21.31
N ASP A 61 3.67 -21.46 21.25
CA ASP A 61 3.26 -22.75 20.66
C ASP A 61 3.30 -22.76 19.11
N THR A 62 3.42 -21.60 18.46
CA THR A 62 3.39 -21.42 17.01
C THR A 62 4.33 -20.30 16.55
N PHE A 63 5.03 -20.51 15.43
CA PHE A 63 5.65 -19.41 14.68
C PHE A 63 4.56 -18.65 13.94
N ASP A 64 4.00 -17.62 14.57
CA ASP A 64 3.03 -16.74 13.94
C ASP A 64 3.66 -15.35 13.74
N SER A 65 4.07 -15.04 12.51
CA SER A 65 4.60 -13.72 12.18
C SER A 65 3.43 -12.74 11.98
N HIS A 66 3.23 -11.89 12.98
CA HIS A 66 2.34 -10.74 12.87
C HIS A 66 2.87 -9.77 11.81
N TYR A 67 2.02 -9.34 10.89
CA TYR A 67 2.37 -8.32 9.91
C TYR A 67 1.33 -7.21 9.88
N ALA A 68 1.85 -5.98 9.73
CA ALA A 68 1.06 -4.82 9.35
C ALA A 68 1.55 -4.35 7.98
N ARG A 69 0.62 -4.15 7.05
CA ARG A 69 0.90 -3.67 5.70
C ARG A 69 0.14 -2.38 5.44
N PHE A 70 0.90 -1.35 5.14
CA PHE A 70 0.39 -0.13 4.54
C PHE A 70 0.45 -0.24 3.02
N SER A 71 -0.64 0.13 2.35
CA SER A 71 -0.74 0.15 0.89
C SER A 71 -1.23 1.51 0.41
N LEU A 72 -0.57 2.03 -0.61
CA LEU A 72 -0.97 3.24 -1.31
C LEU A 72 -1.02 2.94 -2.80
N SER A 73 -2.12 3.29 -3.45
CA SER A 73 -2.22 3.24 -4.89
C SER A 73 -2.83 4.51 -5.46
N GLY A 74 -2.35 4.89 -6.64
CA GLY A 74 -2.79 6.05 -7.38
C GLY A 74 -3.14 5.64 -8.81
N LEU A 75 -4.29 6.10 -9.28
CA LEU A 75 -4.75 5.91 -10.64
C LEU A 75 -5.06 7.27 -11.27
N LYS A 76 -4.36 7.61 -12.34
CA LYS A 76 -4.60 8.80 -13.15
C LYS A 76 -5.07 8.41 -14.54
N LYS A 77 -6.22 8.91 -14.95
CA LYS A 77 -6.76 8.72 -16.30
C LYS A 77 -6.82 10.08 -16.98
N ILE A 78 -6.11 10.25 -18.09
CA ILE A 78 -6.13 11.47 -18.90
C ILE A 78 -6.96 11.17 -20.14
N GLN A 79 -7.99 11.98 -20.38
CA GLN A 79 -8.82 11.91 -21.59
C GLN A 79 -8.82 13.27 -22.25
N LEU A 80 -8.20 13.36 -23.45
CA LEU A 80 -8.29 14.59 -24.23
C LEU A 80 -9.74 14.80 -24.64
N ALA A 81 -10.32 15.95 -24.29
CA ALA A 81 -11.72 16.28 -24.56
C ALA A 81 -12.13 16.03 -26.02
N ASP A 82 -11.20 16.22 -26.96
CA ASP A 82 -11.44 16.15 -28.40
C ASP A 82 -11.07 14.78 -29.04
N ARG A 83 -10.48 13.84 -28.28
CA ARG A 83 -10.03 12.54 -28.82
C ARG A 83 -10.53 11.37 -27.98
N LYS A 84 -11.00 10.30 -28.63
CA LYS A 84 -11.33 9.00 -27.98
C LYS A 84 -10.13 8.28 -27.34
N LYS A 85 -8.94 8.87 -27.34
CA LYS A 85 -7.71 8.27 -26.82
C LYS A 85 -7.58 8.60 -25.33
N GLN A 86 -7.40 7.55 -24.54
CA GLN A 86 -7.21 7.63 -23.09
C GLN A 86 -5.81 7.16 -22.72
N ILE A 87 -5.15 7.87 -21.81
CA ILE A 87 -3.88 7.46 -21.22
C ILE A 87 -4.12 7.17 -19.74
N GLN A 88 -3.70 6.00 -19.29
CA GLN A 88 -3.88 5.55 -17.91
C GLN A 88 -2.52 5.31 -17.26
N PHE A 89 -2.30 5.94 -16.11
CA PHE A 89 -1.15 5.73 -15.25
C PHE A 89 -1.63 5.09 -13.95
N TYR A 90 -0.97 4.01 -13.56
CA TYR A 90 -1.24 3.31 -12.32
C TYR A 90 0.07 3.11 -11.56
N ALA A 91 0.05 3.42 -10.28
CA ALA A 91 1.15 3.16 -9.36
C ALA A 91 0.59 2.55 -8.07
N LYS A 92 1.31 1.57 -7.51
CA LYS A 92 1.01 0.95 -6.22
C LYS A 92 2.30 0.70 -5.47
N GLY A 93 2.33 1.10 -4.20
CA GLY A 93 3.39 0.80 -3.26
C GLY A 93 2.81 0.10 -2.03
N ASN A 94 3.58 -0.83 -1.47
CA ASN A 94 3.27 -1.45 -0.19
C ASN A 94 4.50 -1.37 0.70
N ILE A 95 4.28 -1.12 1.99
CA ILE A 95 5.30 -1.16 3.03
C ILE A 95 4.76 -2.09 4.10
N SER A 96 5.54 -3.06 4.52
CA SER A 96 5.25 -3.92 5.66
C SER A 96 6.44 -3.95 6.61
N ASN A 97 6.15 -4.27 7.87
CA ASN A 97 7.17 -4.64 8.86
C ASN A 97 7.83 -5.97 8.48
#